data_AF-A0A430KNP9-F1
#
_entry.id   AF-A0A430KNP9-F1
#
_cell.length_a   1.000
_cell.length_b   1.000
_cell.length_c   1.000
_cell.angle_alpha   90.00
_cell.angle_beta   90.00
_cell.angle_gamma   90.00
#
_symmetry.space_group_name_H-M   'P 1'
#
loop_
_entity.id
_entity.type
_entity.pdbx_description
1 polymer ?
#
loop_
_entity_poly.entity_id
_entity_poly.type
_entity_poly.pdbx_seq_one_letter_code
_entity_poly.pdbx_strand_id
1 'polypeptide(L)' 'MKHLPIMATALGLLLSTAAMSAPERRGPPKEAIEACASATKGDSCSFSGRRGETLQGICDSQDDDKLACAPENPPARN' A
#
# COMPACT_ATOMS: atom_id res chain seq x y z
N MET A 1 -26.39 -0.97 -45.81
CA MET A 1 -26.06 0.30 -46.49
C MET A 1 -25.18 1.12 -45.56
N LYS A 2 -23.86 1.26 -45.68
CA LYS A 2 -22.90 0.90 -46.72
C LYS A 2 -21.57 0.56 -46.01
N HIS A 3 -20.96 -0.53 -46.44
CA HIS A 3 -19.52 -0.83 -46.39
C HIS A 3 -18.71 0.42 -46.83
N LEU A 4 -17.42 0.65 -46.54
CA LEU A 4 -16.20 -0.15 -46.47
C LEU A 4 -15.05 0.89 -46.15
N PRO A 5 -13.75 0.59 -46.17
CA PRO A 5 -12.84 0.65 -45.02
C PRO A 5 -11.49 1.32 -45.39
N ILE A 6 -11.13 2.47 -44.81
CA ILE A 6 -9.85 3.08 -45.18
C ILE A 6 -8.72 2.39 -44.40
N MET A 7 -8.16 1.41 -45.10
CA MET A 7 -6.82 0.87 -44.92
C MET A 7 -5.77 1.98 -44.87
N ALA A 8 -4.66 1.68 -44.19
CA ALA A 8 -3.37 2.35 -44.24
C ALA A 8 -3.12 3.47 -43.21
N THR A 9 -2.69 3.06 -42.02
CA THR A 9 -1.58 3.76 -41.34
C THR A 9 -0.62 2.74 -40.76
N ALA A 10 0.49 2.61 -41.49
CA ALA A 10 1.84 2.21 -41.11
C ALA A 10 2.07 1.65 -39.69
N LEU A 11 2.59 0.42 -39.67
CA LEU A 11 3.75 -0.04 -38.91
C LEU A 11 4.30 0.98 -37.90
N GLY A 12 3.83 0.90 -36.65
CA GLY A 12 4.20 1.82 -35.57
C GLY A 12 4.54 1.07 -34.28
N LEU A 13 5.84 0.87 -34.08
CA LEU A 13 6.58 0.57 -32.84
C LEU A 13 6.06 -0.57 -31.93
N LEU A 14 6.83 -1.66 -31.93
CA LEU A 14 6.92 -2.58 -30.79
C LEU A 14 7.57 -1.84 -29.59
N LEU A 15 6.80 -1.13 -28.78
CA LEU A 15 7.24 -0.78 -27.43
C LEU A 15 6.99 -1.99 -26.51
N SER A 16 8.01 -2.83 -26.36
CA SER A 16 8.09 -3.77 -25.25
C SER A 16 8.23 -2.97 -23.95
N THR A 17 7.12 -2.54 -23.38
CA THR A 17 7.11 -2.03 -22.01
C THR A 17 7.29 -3.22 -21.09
N ALA A 18 8.53 -3.51 -20.69
CA ALA A 18 8.79 -4.31 -19.51
C ALA A 18 8.15 -3.55 -18.34
N ALA A 19 6.94 -3.95 -17.96
CA ALA A 19 6.33 -3.55 -16.71
C ALA A 19 7.23 -4.14 -15.61
N MET A 20 8.20 -3.35 -15.15
CA MET A 20 8.86 -3.63 -13.89
C MET A 20 7.78 -3.47 -12.82
N SER A 21 7.16 -4.58 -12.43
CA SER A 21 6.25 -4.65 -11.30
C SER A 21 7.01 -4.14 -10.08
N ALA A 22 6.86 -2.84 -9.77
CA ALA A 22 7.38 -2.29 -8.53
C ALA A 22 6.77 -3.11 -7.39
N PRO A 23 7.55 -3.50 -6.37
CA PRO A 23 6.99 -4.21 -5.24
C PRO A 23 5.89 -3.35 -4.62
N GLU A 24 4.65 -3.81 -4.74
CA GLU A 24 3.47 -3.26 -4.06
C GLU A 24 3.87 -2.98 -2.61
N ARG A 25 3.93 -1.70 -2.24
CA ARG A 25 4.18 -1.29 -0.86
C ARG A 25 2.96 -1.74 -0.07
N ARG A 26 3.06 -2.90 0.58
CA ARG A 26 2.07 -3.34 1.56
C ARG A 26 2.01 -2.27 2.64
N GLY A 27 0.93 -1.50 2.64
CA GLY A 27 0.63 -0.51 3.65
C GLY A 27 0.45 -1.14 5.04
N PRO A 28 0.14 -0.31 6.05
CA PRO A 28 -0.04 -0.78 7.42
C PRO A 28 -1.14 -1.86 7.51
N PRO A 29 -0.99 -2.84 8.41
CA PRO A 29 -2.02 -3.86 8.63
C PRO A 29 -3.30 -3.22 9.20
N LYS A 30 -4.45 -3.87 9.00
CA LYS A 30 -5.75 -3.35 9.46
C LYS A 30 -5.77 -3.17 10.97
N GLU A 31 -5.18 -4.10 11.70
CA GLU A 31 -5.09 -4.10 13.16
C GLU A 31 -4.38 -2.84 13.69
N ALA A 32 -3.34 -2.37 12.97
CA ALA A 32 -2.65 -1.14 13.33
C ALA A 32 -3.50 0.11 13.09
N ILE A 33 -4.34 0.11 12.05
CA ILE A 33 -5.27 1.21 11.76
C ILE A 33 -6.40 1.24 12.80
N GLU A 34 -6.97 0.06 13.11
CA GLU A 34 -8.04 -0.08 14.10
C GLU A 34 -7.59 0.33 15.51
N ALA A 35 -6.35 -0.01 15.89
CA ALA A 35 -5.76 0.43 17.16
C ALA A 35 -5.69 1.97 17.30
N CYS A 36 -5.65 2.69 16.18
CA CYS A 36 -5.59 4.15 16.15
C CYS A 36 -6.87 4.82 15.63
N ALA A 37 -7.95 4.07 15.38
CA ALA A 37 -9.17 4.60 14.76
C ALA A 37 -9.87 5.67 15.62
N SER A 38 -9.74 5.57 16.94
CA SER A 38 -10.27 6.54 17.92
C SER A 38 -9.16 7.26 18.69
N ALA A 39 -7.90 7.07 18.30
CA ALA A 39 -6.74 7.66 18.96
C ALA A 39 -6.27 8.92 18.21
N THR A 40 -5.44 9.73 18.85
CA THR A 40 -4.84 10.90 18.21
C THR A 40 -3.38 10.65 17.85
N LYS A 41 -2.79 11.53 17.02
CA LYS A 41 -1.37 11.44 16.69
C LYS A 41 -0.54 11.58 17.97
N GLY A 42 0.34 10.61 18.24
CA GLY A 42 1.15 10.58 19.46
C GLY A 42 0.59 9.72 20.59
N ASP A 43 -0.64 9.20 20.47
CA ASP A 43 -1.18 8.24 21.45
C ASP A 43 -0.41 6.92 21.42
N SER A 44 -0.29 6.30 22.59
CA SER A 44 0.28 4.97 22.71
C SER A 44 -0.72 3.91 22.26
N CYS A 45 -0.26 2.96 21.45
CA CYS A 45 -1.10 1.91 20.88
C CYS A 45 -0.39 0.55 20.95
N SER A 46 -1.18 -0.51 20.95
CA SER A 46 -0.66 -1.88 20.85
C SER A 46 -1.58 -2.75 20.01
N PHE A 47 -0.99 -3.65 19.22
CA PHE A 47 -1.74 -4.58 18.38
C PHE A 47 -0.97 -5.90 18.21
N SER A 48 -1.69 -6.96 17.83
CA SER A 48 -1.06 -8.25 17.52
C SER A 48 -0.52 -8.26 16.09
N GLY A 49 0.78 -8.52 15.96
CA GLY A 49 1.43 -8.74 14.68
C GLY A 49 1.07 -10.11 14.08
N ARG A 50 1.52 -10.35 12.85
CA ARG A 50 1.15 -11.55 12.08
C ARG A 50 1.64 -12.87 12.69
N ARG A 51 2.64 -12.84 13.58
CA ARG A 51 3.15 -14.03 14.26
C ARG A 51 2.58 -14.17 15.67
N GLY A 52 1.56 -13.38 16.03
CA GLY A 52 0.94 -13.36 17.35
C GLY A 52 1.73 -12.57 18.40
N GLU A 53 2.76 -11.83 17.99
CA GLU A 53 3.52 -10.95 18.87
C GLU A 53 2.74 -9.67 19.20
N THR A 54 2.81 -9.20 20.45
CA THR A 54 2.26 -7.90 20.81
C THR A 54 3.25 -6.80 20.44
N LEU A 55 2.89 -6.00 19.45
CA LEU A 55 3.65 -4.83 19.03
C LEU A 55 3.11 -3.60 19.73
N GLN A 56 4.01 -2.87 20.40
CA GLN A 56 3.72 -1.59 21.03
C GLN A 56 4.32 -0.47 20.17
N GLY A 57 3.62 0.66 20.13
CA GLY A 57 3.98 1.75 19.26
C GLY A 57 3.21 3.01 19.56
N ILE A 58 3.30 3.95 18.62
CA ILE A 58 2.63 5.24 18.69
C ILE A 58 1.76 5.41 17.44
N CYS A 59 0.57 5.98 17.61
CA CYS A 59 -0.29 6.33 16.50
C CYS A 59 0.36 7.46 15.69
N ASP A 60 0.79 7.15 14.47
CA ASP A 60 1.40 8.10 13.56
C ASP A 60 0.78 8.01 12.17
N SER A 61 0.89 9.11 11.42
CA SER A 61 0.38 9.25 10.07
C SER A 61 1.35 8.57 9.09
N GLN A 62 1.03 7.37 8.62
CA GLN A 62 1.89 6.62 7.68
C GLN A 62 1.56 6.90 6.20
N ASP A 63 0.30 7.20 5.88
CA ASP A 63 -0.15 7.56 4.53
C ASP A 63 -1.24 8.63 4.65
N ASP A 64 -1.18 9.65 3.79
CA ASP A 64 -2.10 10.79 3.62
C ASP A 64 -3.40 10.71 4.46
N ASP A 65 -3.32 11.20 5.71
CA ASP A 65 -4.43 11.36 6.68
C ASP A 65 -4.93 10.14 7.47
N LYS A 66 -4.32 8.95 7.34
CA LYS A 66 -4.66 7.79 8.20
C LYS A 66 -3.64 7.58 9.31
N LEU A 67 -4.10 7.62 10.55
CA LEU A 67 -3.33 7.17 11.70
C LEU A 67 -3.28 5.65 11.73
N ALA A 68 -2.07 5.12 11.85
CA ALA A 68 -1.82 3.71 12.09
C ALA A 68 -0.83 3.58 13.24
N CYS A 69 -0.95 2.48 13.99
CA CYS A 69 -0.02 2.18 15.06
C CYS A 69 1.35 1.84 14.48
N ALA A 70 2.31 2.75 14.63
CA ALA A 70 3.69 2.59 14.20
C ALA A 70 4.49 1.94 15.35
N PRO A 71 4.90 0.67 15.24
CA PRO A 71 5.64 -0.01 16.29
C PRO A 71 7.08 0.49 16.38
N GLU A 72 7.63 0.53 17.60
CA GLU A 72 9.04 0.95 17.83
C GLU A 72 10.05 -0.04 17.22
N ASN A 73 9.68 -1.33 17.14
CA ASN A 73 10.47 -2.38 16.51
C ASN A 73 9.64 -3.07 15.42
N PRO A 74 9.66 -2.58 14.16
CA PRO A 74 8.97 -3.25 13.08
C PRO A 74 9.61 -4.63 12.82
N PRO A 75 8.81 -5.69 12.63
CA PRO A 75 9.37 -6.99 12.28
C PRO A 75 10.12 -6.89 10.95
N ALA A 76 11.34 -7.43 10.90
CA ALA A 76 12.19 -7.38 9.72
C ALA A 76 11.43 -7.88 8.48
N ARG A 77 11.47 -7.08 7.41
CA ARG A 77 10.87 -7.41 6.12
C ARG A 77 11.72 -8.54 5.51
N ASN A 78 11.24 -9.78 5.60
CA ASN A 78 11.82 -10.90 4.84
C ASN A 78 11.36 -10.86 3.38
#